data_AF-A0A920RIB2-F1
#
_entry.id   AF-A0A920RIB2-F1
#
_cell.length_a   1.000
_cell.length_b   1.000
_cell.length_c   1.000
_cell.angle_alpha   90.00
_cell.angle_beta   90.00
_cell.angle_gamma   90.00
#
_symmetry.space_group_name_H-M   'P 1'
#
loop_
_entity.id
_entity.type
_entity.pdbx_description
1 polymer ?
#
loop_
_entity_poly.entity_id
_entity_poly.type
_entity_poly.pdbx_seq_one_letter_code
_entity_poly.pdbx_strand_id
1 'polypeptide(L)'
;MLQNHLGYSLAGVLALPIVAQEAQDIEEIIVTAQKREQNLQDVPLSILAITGEDIQVGGYENMEDLATFVPNLFMSDALTGQNLFLRGIGSTVANEAFEQAVAQFHDGVYYGRDNLSQNGFFDLERVEVVRGPQPVFAGQRRLLAR
;
A
#
# COMPACT_ATOMS: atom_id res chain seq x y z
N MET A 1 -20.97 -79.06 -30.28
CA MET A 1 -21.64 -77.78 -30.54
C MET A 1 -21.15 -76.78 -29.50
N LEU A 2 -20.30 -75.83 -29.91
CA LEU A 2 -19.80 -74.76 -29.03
C LEU A 2 -20.83 -73.62 -28.95
N GLN A 3 -21.12 -73.12 -27.75
CA GLN A 3 -21.80 -71.85 -27.55
C GLN A 3 -20.81 -70.84 -26.93
N ASN A 4 -20.44 -69.83 -27.72
CA ASN A 4 -19.71 -68.65 -27.25
C ASN A 4 -20.72 -67.63 -26.71
N HIS A 5 -20.60 -67.24 -25.44
CA HIS A 5 -21.28 -66.07 -24.90
C HIS A 5 -20.29 -64.91 -24.78
N LEU A 6 -20.29 -64.05 -25.79
CA LEU A 6 -19.71 -62.70 -25.74
C LEU A 6 -20.79 -61.77 -25.17
N GLY A 7 -20.52 -61.13 -24.03
CA GLY A 7 -21.46 -60.24 -23.35
C GLY A 7 -20.77 -59.00 -22.78
N TYR A 8 -20.80 -57.94 -23.57
CA TYR A 8 -20.46 -56.52 -23.36
C TYR A 8 -20.38 -56.00 -21.91
N SER A 9 -19.22 -55.45 -21.54
CA SER A 9 -19.07 -54.60 -20.34
C SER A 9 -19.50 -53.17 -20.65
N LEU A 10 -20.60 -52.73 -20.02
CA LEU A 10 -21.07 -51.35 -20.03
C LEU A 10 -20.25 -50.54 -19.02
N ALA A 11 -19.25 -49.79 -19.49
CA ALA A 11 -18.53 -48.82 -18.66
C ALA A 11 -19.37 -47.54 -18.53
N GLY A 12 -20.00 -47.34 -17.38
CA GLY A 12 -20.72 -46.11 -17.04
C GLY A 12 -19.74 -44.95 -16.82
N VAL A 13 -19.86 -43.92 -17.65
CA VAL A 13 -19.13 -42.65 -17.46
C VAL A 13 -19.78 -41.89 -16.31
N LEU A 14 -19.07 -41.76 -15.18
CA LEU A 14 -19.46 -40.87 -14.09
C LEU A 14 -19.15 -39.43 -14.51
N ALA A 15 -20.19 -38.62 -14.74
CA ALA A 15 -20.06 -37.19 -14.91
C ALA A 15 -19.85 -36.55 -13.53
N LEU A 16 -18.67 -35.98 -13.29
CA LEU A 16 -18.42 -35.19 -12.09
C LEU A 16 -19.07 -33.80 -12.24
N PRO A 17 -19.69 -33.25 -11.20
CA PRO A 17 -20.22 -31.90 -11.24
C PRO A 17 -19.06 -30.91 -11.36
N ILE A 18 -19.12 -30.06 -12.39
CA ILE A 18 -18.25 -28.89 -12.51
C ILE A 18 -18.76 -27.88 -11.49
N VAL A 19 -18.01 -27.69 -10.41
CA VAL A 19 -18.22 -26.56 -9.50
C VAL A 19 -17.70 -25.32 -10.21
N ALA A 20 -18.60 -24.38 -10.52
CA ALA A 20 -18.22 -23.08 -11.04
C ALA A 20 -17.47 -22.33 -9.92
N GLN A 21 -16.21 -22.01 -10.18
CA GLN A 21 -15.39 -21.20 -9.29
C GLN A 21 -15.87 -19.75 -9.44
N GLU A 22 -16.48 -19.19 -8.39
CA GLU A 22 -16.73 -17.74 -8.34
C GLU A 22 -15.39 -17.04 -8.55
N ALA A 23 -15.33 -16.20 -9.60
CA ALA A 23 -14.19 -15.33 -9.81
C ALA A 23 -14.14 -14.38 -8.62
N GLN A 24 -13.14 -14.53 -7.76
CA GLN A 24 -12.80 -13.49 -6.79
C GLN A 24 -12.48 -12.23 -7.61
N ASP A 25 -13.30 -11.19 -7.46
CA ASP A 25 -13.02 -9.89 -8.05
C ASP A 25 -11.63 -9.45 -7.54
N ILE A 26 -10.73 -9.18 -8.48
CA ILE A 26 -9.40 -8.69 -8.14
C ILE A 26 -9.57 -7.22 -7.79
N GLU A 27 -9.35 -6.89 -6.52
CA GLU A 27 -9.42 -5.51 -6.06
C GLU A 27 -8.23 -4.72 -6.62
N GLU A 28 -8.54 -3.74 -7.47
CA GLU A 28 -7.55 -2.88 -8.09
C GLU A 28 -7.20 -1.70 -7.17
N ILE A 29 -5.96 -1.67 -6.68
CA ILE A 29 -5.47 -0.55 -5.88
C ILE A 29 -4.95 0.54 -6.80
N ILE A 30 -5.66 1.68 -6.84
CA ILE A 30 -5.23 2.87 -7.57
C ILE A 30 -4.35 3.74 -6.68
N VAL A 31 -3.19 4.14 -7.20
CA VAL A 31 -2.22 5.01 -6.51
C VAL A 31 -1.88 6.25 -7.31
N THR A 32 -1.43 7.28 -6.62
CA THR A 32 -1.08 8.59 -7.18
C THR A 32 0.40 8.96 -6.98
N ALA A 33 1.24 7.99 -6.57
CA ALA A 33 2.67 8.15 -6.36
C ALA A 33 3.45 8.85 -7.50
N GLN A 34 2.98 8.82 -8.76
CA GLN A 34 3.57 9.54 -9.90
C GLN A 34 2.82 10.82 -10.31
N LYS A 35 2.01 11.39 -9.41
CA LYS A 35 1.08 12.50 -9.68
C LYS A 35 0.02 12.19 -10.74
N ARG A 36 -0.26 10.91 -10.97
CA ARG A 36 -1.29 10.40 -11.88
C ARG A 36 -1.86 9.12 -11.30
N GLU A 37 -3.15 8.89 -11.47
CA GLU A 37 -3.82 7.66 -11.04
C GLU A 37 -3.34 6.48 -11.89
N GLN A 38 -2.89 5.42 -11.21
CA GLN A 38 -2.40 4.19 -11.84
C GLN A 38 -2.67 2.99 -10.95
N ASN A 39 -2.87 1.81 -11.55
CA ASN A 39 -2.89 0.57 -10.80
C ASN A 39 -1.51 0.33 -10.14
N LEU A 40 -1.49 -0.01 -8.85
CA LEU A 40 -0.29 -0.27 -8.06
C LEU A 40 0.64 -1.30 -8.73
N GLN A 41 0.07 -2.31 -9.42
CA GLN A 41 0.82 -3.37 -10.08
C GLN A 41 1.61 -2.87 -11.30
N ASP A 42 1.17 -1.78 -11.93
CA ASP A 42 1.79 -1.20 -13.11
C ASP A 42 2.84 -0.13 -12.77
N VAL A 43 2.98 0.23 -11.50
CA VAL A 43 3.92 1.26 -11.07
C VAL A 43 5.31 0.64 -10.81
N PRO A 44 6.36 1.04 -11.56
CA PRO A 44 7.70 0.48 -11.40
C PRO A 44 8.45 1.08 -10.20
N LEU A 45 7.76 1.28 -9.08
CA LEU A 45 8.29 1.87 -7.84
C LEU A 45 7.87 1.00 -6.65
N SER A 46 8.73 0.95 -5.63
CA SER A 46 8.36 0.31 -4.37
C SER A 46 7.42 1.21 -3.57
N ILE A 47 6.13 0.92 -3.69
CA ILE A 47 5.03 1.60 -3.00
C ILE A 47 4.41 0.63 -2.01
N LEU A 48 4.05 1.14 -0.84
CA LEU A 48 3.09 0.50 0.06
C LEU A 48 1.85 1.38 0.07
N ALA A 49 0.70 0.82 -0.29
CA ALA A 49 -0.58 1.51 -0.23
C ALA A 49 -1.41 0.85 0.87
N ILE A 50 -2.00 1.67 1.73
CA ILE A 50 -2.85 1.25 2.85
C ILE A 50 -4.19 1.93 2.64
N THR A 51 -5.26 1.15 2.52
CA THR A 51 -6.58 1.70 2.20
C THR A 51 -7.19 2.40 3.42
N GLY A 52 -8.13 3.31 3.19
CA GLY A 52 -8.91 3.93 4.26
C GLY A 52 -9.67 2.92 5.11
N GLU A 53 -10.13 1.82 4.50
CA GLU A 53 -10.78 0.71 5.22
C GLU A 53 -9.79 -0.01 6.15
N ASP A 54 -8.58 -0.34 5.67
CA ASP A 54 -7.54 -0.94 6.50
C ASP A 54 -7.13 -0.01 7.66
N ILE A 55 -7.10 1.30 7.41
CA ILE A 55 -6.79 2.32 8.41
C ILE A 55 -7.85 2.33 9.51
N GLN A 56 -9.12 2.30 9.13
CA GLN A 56 -10.24 2.26 10.06
C GLN A 56 -10.31 0.95 10.84
N VAL A 57 -10.18 -0.20 10.17
CA VAL A 57 -10.22 -1.53 10.81
C VAL A 57 -9.03 -1.74 11.74
N GLY A 58 -7.85 -1.24 11.37
CA GLY A 58 -6.64 -1.29 12.19
C GLY A 58 -6.64 -0.33 13.38
N GLY A 59 -7.59 0.62 13.44
CA GLY A 59 -7.64 1.64 14.49
C GLY A 59 -6.45 2.60 14.45
N TYR A 60 -5.88 2.84 13.27
CA TYR A 60 -4.78 3.79 13.10
C TYR A 60 -5.36 5.20 13.02
N GLU A 61 -5.04 6.04 14.00
CA GLU A 61 -5.63 7.38 14.09
C GLU A 61 -4.79 8.42 13.36
N ASN A 62 -3.50 8.16 13.17
CA ASN A 62 -2.56 9.10 12.56
C ASN A 62 -1.35 8.39 11.91
N MET A 63 -0.44 9.17 11.34
CA MET A 63 0.72 8.63 10.61
C MET A 63 1.76 7.97 11.53
N GLU A 64 1.85 8.38 12.79
CA GLU A 64 2.72 7.73 13.77
C GLU A 64 2.23 6.30 14.06
N ASP A 65 0.92 6.11 14.18
CA ASP A 65 0.34 4.77 14.34
C ASP A 65 0.62 3.90 13.11
N LEU A 66 0.44 4.44 11.90
CA LEU A 66 0.75 3.73 10.66
C LEU A 66 2.23 3.39 10.53
N ALA A 67 3.14 4.22 11.05
CA ALA A 67 4.57 3.94 11.02
C ALA A 67 4.94 2.63 11.73
N THR A 68 4.11 2.15 12.65
CA THR A 68 4.31 0.84 13.31
C THR A 68 4.11 -0.35 12.36
N PHE A 69 3.28 -0.18 11.33
CA PHE A 69 2.99 -1.21 10.33
C PHE A 69 3.86 -1.06 9.07
N VAL A 70 4.22 0.18 8.71
CA VAL A 70 5.01 0.46 7.51
C VAL A 70 6.49 0.05 7.72
N PRO A 71 7.01 -0.95 6.96
CA PRO A 71 8.36 -1.43 7.17
C PRO A 71 9.42 -0.37 6.86
N ASN A 72 10.33 -0.16 7.80
CA ASN A 72 11.43 0.81 7.72
C ASN A 72 10.98 2.29 7.68
N LEU A 73 9.74 2.60 8.03
CA LEU A 73 9.33 3.95 8.39
C LEU A 73 9.53 4.11 9.90
N PHE A 74 10.18 5.19 10.32
CA PHE A 74 10.35 5.54 11.71
C PHE A 74 9.95 6.99 11.91
N MET A 75 9.08 7.21 12.87
CA MET A 75 8.55 8.52 13.25
C MET A 75 8.70 8.67 14.76
N SER A 76 9.08 9.86 15.21
CA SER A 76 9.10 10.18 16.63
C SER A 76 8.84 11.66 16.84
N ASP A 77 8.03 12.00 17.83
CA ASP A 77 7.82 13.36 18.25
C ASP A 77 9.09 14.04 18.78
N ALA A 78 9.15 15.35 18.58
CA ALA A 78 10.15 16.24 19.14
C ALA A 78 9.55 17.61 19.45
N LEU A 79 10.31 18.48 20.12
CA LEU A 79 9.80 19.74 20.69
C LEU A 79 9.16 20.70 19.67
N THR A 80 9.65 20.72 18.42
CA THR A 80 9.22 21.67 17.38
C THR A 80 8.72 20.97 16.12
N GLY A 81 8.48 19.65 16.17
CA GLY A 81 8.06 18.86 15.01
C GLY A 81 8.29 17.37 15.23
N GLN A 82 8.56 16.63 14.15
CA GLN A 82 8.84 15.20 14.21
C GLN A 82 10.14 14.81 13.50
N ASN A 83 10.79 13.79 14.04
CA ASN A 83 11.86 13.09 13.35
C ASN A 83 11.24 12.05 12.43
N LEU A 84 11.57 12.08 11.15
CA LEU A 84 11.00 11.20 10.14
C LEU A 84 12.12 10.54 9.34
N PHE A 85 12.14 9.22 9.34
CA PHE A 85 13.11 8.41 8.61
C PHE A 85 12.42 7.32 7.80
N LEU A 86 12.85 7.12 6.55
CA LEU A 86 12.40 6.03 5.72
C LEU A 86 13.61 5.29 5.14
N ARG A 87 13.75 4.00 5.46
CA ARG A 87 14.93 3.16 5.15
C ARG A 87 16.23 3.77 5.68
N GLY A 88 16.20 4.28 6.91
CA GLY A 88 17.36 4.87 7.59
C GLY A 88 17.80 6.25 7.09
N ILE A 89 17.09 6.82 6.10
CA ILE A 89 17.33 8.17 5.61
C ILE A 89 16.18 9.07 6.05
N GLY A 90 16.51 10.17 6.71
CA GLY A 90 15.52 11.02 7.34
C GLY A 90 16.09 12.34 7.80
N SER A 91 15.23 13.16 8.40
CA SER A 91 15.58 14.44 8.98
C SER A 91 15.15 14.46 10.44
N THR A 92 15.98 15.08 11.29
CA THR A 92 15.63 15.38 12.67
C THR A 92 15.24 16.85 12.81
N VAL A 93 14.53 17.18 13.88
CA VAL A 93 14.20 18.59 14.19
C VAL A 93 15.43 19.45 14.48
N ALA A 94 16.57 18.85 14.85
CA ALA A 94 17.79 19.59 15.13
C ALA A 94 18.43 20.25 13.89
N ASN A 95 18.00 19.86 12.68
CA ASN A 95 18.57 20.35 11.43
C ASN A 95 17.50 21.07 10.58
N GLU A 96 17.00 22.21 11.06
CA GLU A 96 15.95 23.01 10.40
C GLU A 96 16.41 23.72 9.11
N ALA A 97 17.73 23.85 8.90
CA ALA A 97 18.31 24.56 7.77
C ALA A 97 18.19 23.82 6.42
N PHE A 98 17.74 22.56 6.41
CA PHE A 98 17.61 21.74 5.20
C PHE A 98 16.18 21.21 5.03
N GLU A 99 15.81 20.85 3.81
CA GLU A 99 14.50 20.23 3.53
C GLU A 99 14.39 18.83 4.18
N GLN A 100 13.17 18.40 4.53
CA GLN A 100 12.95 17.03 5.00
C GLN A 100 13.38 16.00 3.93
N ALA A 101 14.12 14.96 4.34
CA ALA A 101 14.58 13.91 3.43
C ALA A 101 13.44 12.98 2.95
N VAL A 102 12.32 12.98 3.68
CA VAL A 102 11.07 12.32 3.32
C VAL A 102 10.01 13.40 3.20
N ALA A 103 9.49 13.59 1.99
CA ALA A 103 8.49 14.59 1.67
C ALA A 103 7.09 14.08 2.02
N GLN A 104 6.28 14.87 2.74
CA GLN A 104 4.90 14.51 3.05
C GLN A 104 3.95 15.27 2.13
N PHE A 105 2.87 14.61 1.70
CA PHE A 105 1.83 15.18 0.87
C PHE A 105 0.47 14.86 1.44
N HIS A 106 -0.43 15.85 1.41
CA HIS A 106 -1.85 15.64 1.68
C HIS A 106 -2.63 16.20 0.48
N ASP A 107 -3.45 15.38 -0.17
CA ASP A 107 -4.17 15.73 -1.41
C ASP A 107 -3.28 16.32 -2.51
N GLY A 108 -2.01 15.87 -2.58
CA GLY A 108 -1.02 16.37 -3.53
C GLY A 108 -0.37 17.72 -3.17
N VAL A 109 -0.79 18.35 -2.06
CA VAL A 109 -0.13 19.54 -1.50
C VAL A 109 1.08 19.09 -0.69
N TYR A 110 2.21 19.76 -0.87
CA TYR A 110 3.45 19.44 -0.15
C TYR A 110 3.45 20.02 1.26
N TYR A 111 3.84 19.17 2.22
CA TYR A 111 4.03 19.51 3.62
C TYR A 111 5.46 19.15 4.02
N GLY A 112 6.30 20.17 4.13
CA GLY A 112 7.74 19.98 4.33
C GLY A 112 8.13 19.68 5.77
N ARG A 113 7.59 20.40 6.75
CA ARG A 113 7.91 20.24 8.19
C ARG A 113 6.66 20.32 9.06
N ASP A 114 5.52 19.99 8.48
CA ASP A 114 4.26 20.09 9.19
C ASP A 114 4.03 18.85 10.05
N ASN A 115 3.27 19.04 11.13
CA ASN A 115 2.83 17.97 12.02
C ASN A 115 1.65 17.19 11.40
N LEU A 116 1.69 16.94 10.08
CA LEU A 116 0.67 16.13 9.41
C LEU A 116 0.47 14.78 10.07
N SER A 117 1.52 14.24 10.67
CA SER A 117 1.48 13.00 11.43
C SER A 117 0.86 13.10 12.81
N GLN A 118 0.67 14.30 13.37
CA GLN A 118 -0.20 14.52 14.55
C GLN A 118 -1.63 14.91 14.16
N ASN A 119 -1.86 15.28 12.90
CA ASN A 119 -3.23 15.45 12.41
C ASN A 119 -3.86 14.07 12.29
N GLY A 120 -5.01 13.90 12.93
CA GLY A 120 -5.78 12.66 12.83
C GLY A 120 -6.20 12.42 11.38
N PHE A 121 -6.32 11.16 11.01
CA PHE A 121 -6.93 10.76 9.76
C PHE A 121 -8.44 11.00 9.83
N PHE A 122 -8.92 11.90 8.98
CA PHE A 122 -10.35 12.17 8.81
C PHE A 122 -10.69 12.01 7.34
N ASP A 123 -11.65 11.14 7.03
CA ASP A 123 -12.15 10.92 5.66
C ASP A 123 -11.03 10.59 4.66
N LEU A 124 -10.10 9.73 5.08
CA LEU A 124 -8.92 9.39 4.30
C LEU A 124 -9.21 8.18 3.40
N GLU A 125 -8.97 8.33 2.11
CA GLU A 125 -9.14 7.29 1.09
C GLU A 125 -8.00 6.26 1.14
N ARG A 126 -6.74 6.71 1.30
CA ARG A 126 -5.55 5.86 1.45
C ARG A 126 -4.30 6.62 1.88
N VAL A 127 -3.36 5.88 2.48
CA VAL A 127 -1.97 6.32 2.63
C VAL A 127 -1.07 5.57 1.65
N GLU A 128 -0.25 6.31 0.92
CA GLU A 128 0.75 5.78 -0.01
C GLU A 128 2.16 6.12 0.49
N VAL A 129 3.01 5.10 0.66
CA VAL A 129 4.41 5.25 1.08
C VAL A 129 5.33 4.86 -0.05
N VAL A 130 6.08 5.83 -0.57
CA VAL A 130 7.02 5.65 -1.67
C VAL A 130 8.44 5.59 -1.13
N ARG A 131 9.03 4.39 -1.16
CA ARG A 131 10.26 4.05 -0.43
C ARG A 131 11.56 4.22 -1.22
N GLY A 132 11.46 4.61 -2.49
CA GLY A 132 12.59 4.75 -3.41
C GLY A 132 12.88 6.20 -3.82
N PRO A 133 14.09 6.49 -4.32
CA PRO A 133 14.42 7.81 -4.86
C PRO A 133 13.51 8.16 -6.03
N GLN A 134 12.92 9.35 -5.99
CA GLN A 134 12.02 9.83 -7.04
C GLN A 134 12.69 10.90 -7.90
N PRO A 135 12.92 10.67 -9.22
CA PRO A 135 13.52 11.67 -10.10
C PRO A 135 12.74 13.00 -10.11
N VAL A 136 11.41 12.90 -10.08
CA VAL A 136 10.48 14.04 -10.12
C VAL A 136 10.52 14.90 -8.83
N PHE A 137 11.14 14.39 -7.77
CA PHE A 137 11.25 15.05 -6.46
C PHE A 137 12.68 15.04 -5.95
N ALA A 138 13.64 15.29 -6.86
CA ALA A 138 15.06 15.44 -6.53
C ALA A 138 15.66 14.26 -5.73
N GLY A 139 15.15 13.04 -5.93
CA GLY A 139 15.63 11.84 -5.23
C GLY A 139 15.05 11.64 -3.83
N GLN A 140 14.15 12.51 -3.37
CA GLN A 140 13.47 12.38 -2.08
C GLN A 140 12.52 11.17 -2.06
N ARG A 141 12.29 10.65 -0.85
CA ARG A 141 11.23 9.67 -0.54
C ARG A 141 9.94 10.42 -0.22
N ARG A 142 8.78 9.77 -0.25
CA ARG A 142 7.55 10.45 0.13
C ARG A 142 6.48 9.61 0.81
N LEU A 143 5.62 10.31 1.54
CA LEU A 143 4.35 9.86 2.11
C LEU A 143 3.23 10.68 1.46
N LEU A 144 2.16 10.04 1.03
CA LEU A 144 0.97 10.72 0.54
C LEU A 144 -0.24 10.25 1.35
N ALA A 145 -1.05 11.20 1.79
CA ALA A 145 -2.37 11.00 2.37
C ALA A 145 -3.40 11.65 1.43
N ARG A 146 -4.49 10.94 1.17
CA ARG A 146 -5.66 11.40 0.43
C ARG A 146 -6.86 10.72 1.03
#